data_AF-A0A0M6ZLL4-F1
#
_entry.id   AF-A0A0M6ZLL4-F1
#
_cell.length_a   1.000
_cell.length_b   1.000
_cell.length_c   1.000
_cell.angle_alpha   90.00
_cell.angle_beta   90.00
_cell.angle_gamma   90.00
#
_symmetry.space_group_name_H-M   'P 1'
#
loop_
_entity.id
_entity.type
_entity.pdbx_description
1 polymer ?
#
loop_
_entity_poly.entity_id
_entity_poly.type
_entity_poly.pdbx_seq_one_letter_code
_entity_poly.pdbx_strand_id
1 'polypeptide(L)' 'MAVAGITGQQANPKGLRHAYGIHAIASSVPLHMLQRWLGHADMKTTAIYAQAVGPEERQIAARMW' A
#
# COMPACT_ATOMS: atom_id res chain seq x y z
N MET A 1 10.17 -1.65 14.73
CA MET A 1 11.00 -1.70 13.51
C MET A 1 12.08 -2.76 13.64
N ALA A 2 13.00 -2.62 14.61
CA ALA A 2 14.16 -3.51 14.78
C ALA A 2 13.83 -5.00 14.88
N VAL A 3 12.82 -5.39 15.69
CA VAL A 3 12.38 -6.79 15.82
C VAL A 3 11.90 -7.39 14.49
N ALA A 4 11.30 -6.57 13.63
CA ALA A 4 10.83 -6.98 12.30
C ALA A 4 11.90 -6.80 11.20
N GLY A 5 13.13 -6.41 11.56
CA GLY A 5 14.22 -6.19 10.60
C GLY A 5 14.00 -4.99 9.66
N ILE A 6 13.07 -4.08 9.95
CA ILE A 6 12.77 -2.93 9.09
C ILE A 6 13.80 -1.82 9.35
N THR A 7 14.59 -1.47 8.34
CA THR A 7 15.70 -0.49 8.41
C THR A 7 15.63 0.49 7.24
N GLY A 8 16.28 1.66 7.33
CA GLY A 8 16.28 2.67 6.26
C GLY A 8 15.17 3.72 6.36
N GLN A 9 14.95 4.48 5.29
CA GLN A 9 14.06 5.65 5.29
C GLN A 9 12.60 5.31 5.58
N GLN A 10 12.16 4.10 5.29
CA GLN A 10 10.80 3.60 5.53
C GLN A 10 10.58 3.11 6.97
N ALA A 11 11.64 3.04 7.79
CA ALA A 11 11.54 2.64 9.19
C ALA A 11 10.96 3.75 10.09
N ASN A 12 9.83 4.34 9.67
CA ASN A 12 9.05 5.31 10.41
C ASN A 12 7.52 5.05 10.24
N PRO A 13 6.65 5.69 11.05
CA PRO A 13 5.20 5.48 10.97
C PRO A 13 4.59 5.74 9.58
N LYS A 14 5.08 6.76 8.86
CA LYS A 14 4.61 7.07 7.50
C LYS A 14 4.97 5.96 6.52
N GLY A 15 6.18 5.41 6.61
CA GLY A 15 6.62 4.28 5.80
C GLY A 15 5.78 3.03 6.02
N LEU A 16 5.47 2.70 7.29
CA LEU A 16 4.59 1.57 7.60
C LEU A 16 3.17 1.77 7.08
N ARG A 17 2.61 2.97 7.25
CA ARG A 17 1.29 3.32 6.69
C ARG A 17 1.29 3.20 5.17
N HIS A 18 2.40 3.55 4.52
CA HIS A 18 2.53 3.43 3.08
C HIS A 18 2.59 1.96 2.63
N ALA A 19 3.42 1.15 3.29
CA ALA A 19 3.51 -0.29 3.05
C ALA A 19 2.17 -0.99 3.28
N TYR A 20 1.40 -0.60 4.31
CA TYR A 20 0.04 -1.10 4.54
C TYR A 20 -0.89 -0.84 3.34
N GLY A 21 -0.87 0.37 2.78
CA GLY A 21 -1.69 0.71 1.61
C GLY A 21 -1.34 -0.14 0.39
N ILE A 22 -0.05 -0.30 0.10
CA ILE A 22 0.42 -1.17 -1.00
C ILE A 22 0.01 -2.62 -0.74
N HIS A 23 0.22 -3.14 0.47
CA HIS A 23 -0.13 -4.52 0.82
C HIS A 23 -1.63 -4.79 0.73
N ALA A 24 -2.48 -3.81 1.08
CA ALA A 24 -3.92 -3.92 0.92
C ALA A 24 -4.33 -4.08 -0.56
N ILE A 25 -3.76 -3.27 -1.45
CA ILE A 25 -3.97 -3.44 -2.91
C ILE A 25 -3.40 -4.77 -3.39
N ALA A 26 -2.23 -5.17 -2.89
CA ALA A 26 -1.63 -6.48 -3.16
C ALA A 26 -2.51 -7.65 -2.70
N SER A 27 -3.38 -7.43 -1.71
CA SER A 27 -4.31 -8.41 -1.15
C SER A 27 -5.74 -8.28 -1.71
N SER A 28 -5.91 -7.57 -2.82
CA SER A 28 -7.20 -7.37 -3.51
C SER A 28 -8.25 -6.60 -2.68
N VAL A 29 -7.81 -5.78 -1.74
CA VAL A 29 -8.72 -4.86 -1.02
C VAL A 29 -9.20 -3.78 -2.00
N PRO A 30 -10.52 -3.54 -2.13
CA PRO A 30 -11.05 -2.47 -2.97
C PRO A 30 -10.60 -1.08 -2.49
N LEU A 31 -10.28 -0.18 -3.42
CA LEU A 31 -9.80 1.18 -3.13
C LEU A 31 -10.75 1.97 -2.20
N HIS A 32 -12.06 1.83 -2.36
CA HIS A 32 -13.03 2.52 -1.50
C HIS A 32 -12.99 2.04 -0.04
N MET A 33 -12.69 0.75 0.20
CA MET A 33 -12.51 0.22 1.55
C MET A 33 -11.21 0.72 2.16
N LEU A 34 -10.12 0.68 1.38
CA LEU A 34 -8.82 1.17 1.81
C LEU A 34 -8.88 2.67 2.15
N GLN A 35 -9.55 3.49 1.33
CA GLN A 35 -9.78 4.91 1.60
C GLN A 35 -10.45 5.10 2.97
N ARG A 36 -11.51 4.34 3.25
CA ARG A 36 -12.25 4.41 4.53
C ARG A 36 -11.37 4.01 5.71
N TRP A 37 -10.58 2.95 5.60
CA TRP A 37 -9.67 2.51 6.67
C TRP A 37 -8.55 3.50 6.95
N LEU A 38 -8.06 4.17 5.91
CA LEU A 38 -7.05 5.20 6.03
C LEU A 38 -7.64 6.55 6.45
N GLY A 39 -8.96 6.75 6.31
CA GLY A 39 -9.59 8.05 6.60
C GLY A 39 -9.15 9.15 5.63
N HIS A 40 -8.84 8.79 4.38
CA HIS A 40 -8.50 9.79 3.36
C HIS A 40 -9.77 10.49 2.86
N ALA A 41 -9.72 11.82 2.81
CA ALA A 41 -10.82 12.63 2.32
C ALA A 41 -10.95 12.61 0.79
N ASP A 42 -9.84 12.36 0.07
CA ASP A 42 -9.79 12.31 -1.39
C ASP A 42 -9.28 10.94 -1.87
N MET A 43 -9.98 10.37 -2.85
CA MET A 43 -9.59 9.13 -3.52
C MET A 43 -8.24 9.25 -4.19
N LYS A 44 -7.85 10.43 -4.68
CA LYS A 44 -6.53 10.67 -5.28
C LYS A 44 -5.40 10.34 -4.31
N THR A 45 -5.56 10.62 -3.01
CA THR A 45 -4.58 10.27 -1.98
C THR A 45 -4.46 8.75 -1.80
N THR A 46 -5.58 8.04 -1.90
CA THR A 46 -5.62 6.57 -1.78
C THR A 46 -5.09 5.89 -3.05
N ALA A 47 -5.36 6.45 -4.22
CA ALA A 47 -4.95 5.91 -5.51
C ALA A 47 -3.42 5.86 -5.67
N ILE A 48 -2.66 6.64 -4.91
CA ILE A 48 -1.19 6.57 -4.86
C ILE A 48 -0.70 5.16 -4.53
N TYR A 49 -1.42 4.39 -3.70
CA TYR A 49 -1.00 3.01 -3.37
C TYR A 49 -1.15 2.03 -4.53
N ALA A 50 -1.98 2.34 -5.52
CA ALA A 50 -2.12 1.53 -6.73
C ALA A 50 -1.05 1.84 -7.80
N GLN A 51 -0.19 2.83 -7.55
CA GLN A 51 0.91 3.22 -8.44
C GLN A 51 2.26 2.61 -8.01
N ALA A 52 2.22 1.55 -7.17
CA ALA A 52 3.43 0.82 -6.79
C ALA A 52 4.10 0.21 -8.03
N VAL A 53 5.43 0.26 -8.07
CA VAL A 53 6.24 -0.22 -9.19
C VAL A 53 7.03 -1.47 -8.78
N GLY A 54 7.36 -2.34 -9.74
CA GLY A 54 8.23 -3.49 -9.49
C GLY A 54 7.47 -4.75 -9.07
N PRO A 55 7.87 -5.47 -8.00
CA PRO A 55 7.22 -6.73 -7.60
C PRO A 55 5.71 -6.61 -7.36
N GLU A 56 5.28 -5.53 -6.73
CA GLU A 56 3.88 -5.28 -6.38
C GLU A 56 3.04 -4.99 -7.62
N GLU A 57 3.59 -4.23 -8.58
CA GLU A 57 2.97 -4.01 -9.89
C GLU A 57 2.73 -5.34 -10.61
N ARG A 58 3.74 -6.22 -10.63
CA ARG A 58 3.63 -7.56 -11.22
C ARG A 58 2.57 -8.41 -10.53
N GLN A 59 2.48 -8.37 -9.21
CA GLN A 59 1.46 -9.09 -8.45
C GLN A 59 0.05 -8.58 -8.71
N ILE A 60 -0.12 -7.27 -8.94
CA ILE A 60 -1.41 -6.69 -9.30
C ILE A 60 -1.77 -7.12 -10.72
N ALA A 61 -0.84 -6.99 -11.67
CA ALA A 61 -1.04 -7.40 -13.06
C ALA A 61 -1.38 -8.90 -13.17
N ALA A 62 -0.70 -9.77 -12.42
CA ALA A 62 -0.90 -11.22 -12.44
C ALA A 62 -2.30 -11.68 -12.00
N ARG A 63 -3.13 -10.81 -11.42
CA ARG A 63 -4.52 -11.11 -11.05
C ARG A 63 -5.54 -10.75 -12.13
N MET A 64 -5.10 -10.11 -13.21
CA MET A 64 -5.98 -9.71 -14.30
C MET A 64 -6.45 -10.91 -15.14
N TRP A 65 -5.69 -11.99 -15.15
CA TRP A 65 -5.91 -13.22 -15.91
C TRP A 65 -5.79 -14.45 -15.00
#